data_AF-A0A0Z8FF45-F1
#
_entry.id   AF-A0A0Z8FF45-F1
#
_cell.length_a   1.000
_cell.length_b   1.000
_cell.length_c   1.000
_cell.angle_alpha   90.00
_cell.angle_beta   90.00
_cell.angle_gamma   90.00
#
_symmetry.space_group_name_H-M   'P 1'
#
loop_
_entity.id
_entity.type
_entity.pdbx_description
1 polymer ?
#
loop_
_entity_poly.entity_id
_entity_poly.type
_entity_poly.pdbx_seq_one_letter_code
_entity_poly.pdbx_strand_id
1 'polypeptide(L)'
;MSKSIIWELVKINILYSNPQLLASVKKKQSKRKDASFSAYKSVLLQQVFMVLSFGLLYSVFFMGVDYSQSIGFFSLQLALFTIIAIVYGFTGFFSVFYDSKDTKLYLALPLKPQEVFLAKILSAQGMVLPFLMPCLSLLLITYWQIGGPLLALASIPSFLILWILVNLVNLIIMHFVGEVLTKSPRKTLISTILMTGSSLLAFAALMFLQSQQTVSLESGGFVDFPIIPIFAGFHYLVSHTISLETLLHFGLPLILMFGLIVFAFKTVIPNYFNQVLAIENASTKRTNNAKSAKIPSNLNQALVKHHLSTLKDSNLMVQTMIQPIIMGVALFPSFSRFTENGGLSSVGWDFFGIALLAGFLLGSLFAGSTTFIGVAMSLEKENYHFIRTLPISFKKFIIQKFWVLAAVQFALPTLLYFALALGFMKVKLILAVFFTVGIIISALLTGQIYYWRDQRLLMLNWQNSNQLFGRGAGQWLIAGSIIGTMFLGAIILVVSIILAGTIGAAYVSSALMTLLFVLSAALQLYIYKAYWQKLK
;
A
#
# COMPACT_ATOMS: atom_id res chain seq x y z
N MET A 1 6.98 29.63 24.52
CA MET A 1 8.13 28.74 24.23
C MET A 1 7.71 27.35 23.70
N SER A 2 6.79 26.61 24.33
CA SER A 2 6.44 25.22 23.96
C SER A 2 5.86 25.01 22.55
N LYS A 3 4.97 25.89 22.08
CA LYS A 3 4.36 25.77 20.73
C LYS A 3 5.40 25.84 19.60
N SER A 4 6.45 26.65 19.77
CA SER A 4 7.54 26.76 18.79
C SER A 4 8.35 25.46 18.73
N ILE A 5 8.67 24.88 19.89
CA ILE A 5 9.42 23.61 20.01
C ILE A 5 8.64 22.44 19.42
N ILE A 6 7.34 22.30 19.75
CA ILE A 6 6.48 21.25 19.19
C ILE A 6 6.43 21.38 17.66
N TRP A 7 6.29 22.59 17.13
CA TRP A 7 6.24 22.81 15.69
C TRP A 7 7.57 22.47 15.01
N GLU A 8 8.72 22.84 15.59
CA GLU A 8 10.03 22.41 15.07
C GLU A 8 10.19 20.89 15.09
N LEU A 9 9.75 20.21 16.15
CA LEU A 9 9.73 18.76 16.23
C LEU A 9 8.80 18.15 15.17
N VAL A 10 7.63 18.74 14.92
CA VAL A 10 6.73 18.31 13.84
C VAL A 10 7.40 18.46 12.50
N LYS A 11 8.06 19.58 12.21
CA LYS A 11 8.78 19.78 10.94
C LYS A 11 9.82 18.69 10.70
N ILE A 12 10.51 18.22 11.75
CA ILE A 12 11.49 17.14 11.66
C ILE A 12 10.79 15.79 11.47
N ASN A 13 9.81 15.47 12.32
CA ASN A 13 9.11 14.19 12.34
C ASN A 13 8.27 13.96 11.06
N ILE A 14 7.71 15.01 10.45
CA ILE A 14 6.94 14.90 9.22
C ILE A 14 7.79 14.44 8.02
N LEU A 15 9.10 14.71 8.06
CA LEU A 15 10.02 14.20 7.04
C LEU A 15 10.19 12.68 7.14
N TYR A 16 9.99 12.12 8.34
CA TYR A 16 10.03 10.68 8.61
C TYR A 16 8.66 10.01 8.48
N SER A 17 7.56 10.78 8.61
CA SER A 17 6.22 10.23 8.42
C SER A 17 5.91 9.87 6.97
N ASN A 18 6.57 10.54 6.02
CA ASN A 18 6.54 10.14 4.61
C ASN A 18 7.94 10.21 3.95
N PRO A 19 8.77 9.16 4.13
CA PRO A 19 10.14 9.13 3.59
C PRO A 19 10.19 9.16 2.05
N GLN A 20 9.13 8.72 1.37
CA GLN A 20 9.02 8.76 -0.09
C GLN A 20 9.00 10.22 -0.58
N LEU A 21 8.20 11.06 0.08
CA LEU A 21 8.08 12.49 -0.24
C LEU A 21 9.38 13.22 0.04
N LEU A 22 10.02 12.97 1.18
CA LEU A 22 11.32 13.56 1.53
C LEU A 22 12.39 13.30 0.46
N ALA A 23 12.48 12.07 -0.06
CA ALA A 23 13.46 11.73 -1.10
C ALA A 23 13.23 12.53 -2.39
N SER A 24 11.96 12.69 -2.79
CA SER A 24 11.59 13.49 -3.97
C SER A 24 11.92 14.97 -3.80
N VAL A 25 11.76 15.48 -2.58
CA VAL A 25 12.03 16.87 -2.19
C VAL A 25 13.53 17.15 -2.16
N LYS A 26 14.32 16.27 -1.53
CA LYS A 26 15.79 16.38 -1.54
C LYS A 26 16.37 16.42 -2.95
N LYS A 27 15.76 15.70 -3.91
CA LYS A 27 16.14 15.74 -5.33
C LYS A 27 15.80 17.06 -6.02
N LYS A 28 14.63 17.66 -5.71
CA LYS A 28 14.30 19.00 -6.22
C LYS A 28 15.28 20.05 -5.68
N GLN A 29 15.69 19.91 -4.42
CA GLN A 29 16.67 20.76 -3.78
C GLN A 29 18.07 20.61 -4.40
N SER A 30 18.54 19.39 -4.68
CA SER A 30 19.85 19.19 -5.31
C SER A 30 19.94 19.76 -6.73
N LYS A 31 18.80 19.95 -7.41
CA LYS A 31 18.69 20.60 -8.73
C LYS A 31 18.53 22.12 -8.66
N ARG A 32 18.22 22.70 -7.49
CA ARG A 32 18.06 24.15 -7.27
C ARG A 32 18.80 24.54 -6.00
N LYS A 33 20.13 24.66 -6.11
CA LYS A 33 21.04 24.90 -4.97
C LYS A 33 20.80 26.24 -4.25
N ASP A 34 20.23 27.23 -4.94
CA ASP A 34 20.09 28.61 -4.43
C ASP A 34 18.68 28.97 -3.94
N ALA A 35 17.72 28.04 -3.96
CA ALA A 35 16.39 28.29 -3.43
C ALA A 35 16.32 27.84 -1.96
N SER A 36 15.80 28.70 -1.08
CA SER A 36 15.43 28.37 0.31
C SER A 36 14.23 27.42 0.38
N PHE A 37 14.39 26.23 -0.20
CA PHE A 37 13.34 25.22 -0.26
C PHE A 37 13.27 24.47 1.06
N SER A 38 12.28 24.79 1.90
CA SER A 38 12.11 24.06 3.15
C SER A 38 11.44 22.71 2.87
N ALA A 39 12.19 21.62 3.08
CA ALA A 39 11.76 20.28 2.72
C ALA A 39 10.40 19.89 3.33
N TYR A 40 10.15 20.33 4.56
CA TYR A 40 8.91 20.08 5.28
C TYR A 40 7.68 20.72 4.60
N LYS A 41 7.82 21.92 4.00
CA LYS A 41 6.69 22.60 3.32
C LYS A 41 6.23 21.82 2.11
N SER A 42 7.16 21.24 1.36
CA SER A 42 6.80 20.43 0.19
C SER A 42 6.17 19.10 0.57
N VAL A 43 6.63 18.47 1.65
CA VAL A 43 6.00 17.25 2.18
C VAL A 43 4.57 17.56 2.65
N LEU A 44 4.39 18.65 3.41
CA LEU A 44 3.07 19.12 3.84
C LEU A 44 2.15 19.43 2.66
N LEU A 45 2.62 20.20 1.67
CA LEU A 45 1.80 20.57 0.51
C LEU A 45 1.33 19.33 -0.26
N GLN A 46 2.18 18.33 -0.39
CA GLN A 46 1.82 17.09 -1.07
C GLN A 46 0.87 16.22 -0.24
N GLN A 47 1.00 16.20 1.09
CA GLN A 47 0.02 15.58 1.98
C GLN A 47 -1.34 16.27 1.88
N VAL A 48 -1.37 17.61 1.89
CA VAL A 48 -2.61 18.39 1.70
C VAL A 48 -3.23 18.09 0.34
N PHE A 49 -2.43 18.07 -0.74
CA PHE A 49 -2.91 17.69 -2.06
C PHE A 49 -3.52 16.29 -2.08
N MET A 50 -2.90 15.32 -1.40
CA MET A 50 -3.42 13.96 -1.28
C MET A 50 -4.76 13.94 -0.54
N VAL A 51 -4.84 14.60 0.63
CA VAL A 51 -6.08 14.73 1.42
C VAL A 51 -7.20 15.34 0.56
N LEU A 52 -6.94 16.44 -0.14
CA LEU A 52 -7.91 17.09 -1.01
C LEU A 52 -8.35 16.18 -2.18
N SER A 53 -7.40 15.50 -2.82
CA SER A 53 -7.69 14.59 -3.94
C SER A 53 -8.56 13.42 -3.52
N PHE A 54 -8.25 12.81 -2.37
CA PHE A 54 -9.07 11.72 -1.80
C PHE A 54 -10.46 12.23 -1.42
N GLY A 55 -10.56 13.40 -0.78
CA GLY A 55 -11.84 14.02 -0.48
C GLY A 55 -12.71 14.21 -1.72
N LEU A 56 -12.15 14.78 -2.78
CA LEU A 56 -12.87 15.01 -4.05
C LEU A 56 -13.28 13.69 -4.71
N LEU A 57 -12.34 12.74 -4.83
CA LEU A 57 -12.59 11.45 -5.47
C LEU A 57 -13.74 10.72 -4.79
N TYR A 58 -13.69 10.56 -3.47
CA TYR A 58 -14.74 9.83 -2.74
C TYR A 58 -16.07 10.57 -2.71
N SER A 59 -16.08 11.90 -2.77
CA SER A 59 -17.33 12.65 -2.92
C SER A 59 -18.05 12.31 -4.24
N VAL A 60 -17.32 12.12 -5.33
CA VAL A 60 -17.92 11.68 -6.61
C VAL A 60 -18.44 10.25 -6.49
N PHE A 61 -17.69 9.35 -5.84
CA PHE A 61 -18.11 7.96 -5.65
C PHE A 61 -19.42 7.85 -4.85
N PHE A 62 -19.59 8.62 -3.78
CA PHE A 62 -20.78 8.49 -2.92
C PHE A 62 -22.03 9.19 -3.45
N MET A 63 -21.91 10.05 -4.46
CA MET A 63 -23.06 10.79 -4.99
C MET A 63 -24.14 9.89 -5.61
N GLY A 64 -23.81 8.65 -6.00
CA GLY A 64 -24.73 7.68 -6.61
C GLY A 64 -25.59 6.86 -5.64
N VAL A 65 -25.61 7.20 -4.35
CA VAL A 65 -26.34 6.47 -3.29
C VAL A 65 -27.23 7.42 -2.50
N ASP A 66 -28.45 7.01 -2.18
CA ASP A 66 -29.35 7.73 -1.28
C ASP A 66 -29.10 7.29 0.17
N TYR A 67 -28.28 8.05 0.89
CA TYR A 67 -27.98 7.82 2.31
C TYR A 67 -29.02 8.43 3.26
N SER A 68 -29.98 9.22 2.76
CA SER A 68 -31.09 9.67 3.60
C SER A 68 -31.93 8.47 4.04
N GLN A 69 -32.07 7.47 3.16
CA GLN A 69 -32.86 6.25 3.40
C GLN A 69 -31.99 5.04 3.73
N SER A 70 -30.78 4.95 3.19
CA SER A 70 -29.89 3.79 3.35
C SER A 70 -29.01 3.87 4.60
N ILE A 71 -29.63 3.97 5.79
CA ILE A 71 -28.94 4.15 7.09
C ILE A 71 -27.96 3.01 7.38
N GLY A 72 -28.38 1.78 7.12
CA GLY A 72 -27.54 0.60 7.30
C GLY A 72 -26.29 0.63 6.45
N PHE A 73 -26.44 0.96 5.16
CA PHE A 73 -25.31 1.05 4.24
C PHE A 73 -24.37 2.22 4.60
N PHE A 74 -24.90 3.38 4.99
CA PHE A 74 -24.09 4.47 5.56
C PHE A 74 -23.23 3.98 6.73
N SER A 75 -23.85 3.29 7.69
CA SER A 75 -23.16 2.81 8.90
C SER A 75 -22.06 1.81 8.58
N LEU A 76 -22.29 0.92 7.60
CA LEU A 76 -21.29 -0.02 7.08
C LEU A 76 -20.11 0.72 6.42
N GLN A 77 -20.38 1.65 5.51
CA GLN A 77 -19.34 2.38 4.80
C GLN A 77 -18.48 3.19 5.78
N LEU A 78 -19.11 3.90 6.71
CA LEU A 78 -18.41 4.66 7.73
C LEU A 78 -17.55 3.76 8.61
N ALA A 79 -18.04 2.56 8.97
CA ALA A 79 -17.27 1.58 9.72
C ALA A 79 -16.06 1.07 8.94
N LEU A 80 -16.25 0.66 7.69
CA LEU A 80 -15.19 0.09 6.86
C LEU A 80 -14.09 1.11 6.55
N PHE A 81 -14.43 2.34 6.20
CA PHE A 81 -13.42 3.39 6.00
C PHE A 81 -12.70 3.77 7.30
N THR A 82 -13.41 3.75 8.43
CA THR A 82 -12.78 3.94 9.75
C THR A 82 -11.77 2.83 10.05
N ILE A 83 -12.12 1.57 9.79
CA ILE A 83 -11.21 0.42 9.93
C ILE A 83 -10.02 0.57 8.99
N ILE A 84 -10.23 0.91 7.72
CA ILE A 84 -9.16 1.14 6.74
C ILE A 84 -8.21 2.25 7.23
N ALA A 85 -8.75 3.35 7.78
CA ALA A 85 -7.95 4.45 8.31
C ALA A 85 -7.14 4.06 9.55
N ILE A 86 -7.68 3.20 10.45
CA ILE A 86 -6.92 2.62 11.56
C ILE A 86 -5.79 1.75 11.01
N VAL A 87 -6.13 0.82 10.13
CA VAL A 87 -5.25 -0.17 9.53
C VAL A 87 -4.04 0.47 8.81
N TYR A 88 -4.27 1.45 7.94
CA TYR A 88 -3.20 2.17 7.27
C TYR A 88 -2.54 3.22 8.16
N GLY A 89 -3.31 3.89 9.02
CA GLY A 89 -2.80 4.87 9.98
C GLY A 89 -1.75 4.27 10.91
N PHE A 90 -1.96 3.03 11.37
CA PHE A 90 -1.01 2.28 12.17
C PHE A 90 0.39 2.23 11.53
N THR A 91 0.51 2.07 10.21
CA THR A 91 1.82 2.03 9.53
C THR A 91 2.57 3.37 9.66
N GLY A 92 1.85 4.49 9.56
CA GLY A 92 2.40 5.83 9.78
C GLY A 92 2.84 6.04 11.23
N PHE A 93 2.01 5.62 12.19
CA PHE A 93 2.36 5.64 13.61
C PHE A 93 3.59 4.78 13.89
N PHE A 94 3.63 3.54 13.41
CA PHE A 94 4.76 2.64 13.61
C PHE A 94 6.06 3.23 13.05
N SER A 95 6.02 3.83 11.86
CA SER A 95 7.18 4.47 11.24
C SER A 95 7.71 5.65 12.08
N VAL A 96 6.81 6.51 12.55
CA VAL A 96 7.18 7.72 13.31
C VAL A 96 7.55 7.42 14.76
N PHE A 97 7.00 6.36 15.37
CA PHE A 97 7.26 6.05 16.78
C PHE A 97 8.39 5.03 16.98
N TYR A 98 8.58 4.07 16.06
CA TYR A 98 9.54 2.97 16.23
C TYR A 98 10.59 2.83 15.12
N ASP A 99 10.36 3.29 13.89
CA ASP A 99 11.39 3.21 12.82
C ASP A 99 12.26 4.47 12.74
N SER A 100 11.76 5.61 13.21
CA SER A 100 12.55 6.81 13.33
C SER A 100 13.59 6.64 14.44
N LYS A 101 14.88 6.66 14.07
CA LYS A 101 16.01 6.58 15.01
C LYS A 101 16.29 7.90 15.76
N ASP A 102 15.31 8.79 15.78
CA ASP A 102 15.39 10.15 16.32
C ASP A 102 15.12 10.22 17.82
N THR A 103 14.32 9.29 18.36
CA THR A 103 13.89 9.29 19.76
C THR A 103 15.07 9.29 20.73
N LYS A 104 16.16 8.58 20.42
CA LYS A 104 17.39 8.57 21.22
C LYS A 104 18.12 9.92 21.19
N LEU A 105 18.09 10.61 20.05
CA LEU A 105 18.69 11.95 19.93
C LEU A 105 17.91 12.97 20.76
N TYR A 106 16.59 12.78 20.89
CA TYR A 106 15.74 13.65 21.72
C TYR A 106 16.00 13.48 23.22
N LEU A 107 16.44 12.30 23.69
CA LEU A 107 16.76 12.07 25.10
C LEU A 107 17.92 12.94 25.61
N ALA A 108 18.85 13.32 24.73
CA ALA A 108 19.98 14.18 25.07
C ALA A 108 19.63 15.68 25.08
N LEU A 109 18.42 16.04 24.62
CA LEU A 109 17.95 17.42 24.53
C LEU A 109 17.02 17.75 25.71
N PRO A 110 16.92 19.02 26.15
CA PRO A 110 16.04 19.45 27.24
C PRO A 110 14.57 19.57 26.75
N LEU A 111 14.01 18.45 26.27
CA LEU A 111 12.65 18.35 25.72
C LEU A 111 11.73 17.60 26.68
N LYS A 112 10.47 18.03 26.82
CA LYS A 112 9.50 17.27 27.62
C LYS A 112 9.03 16.03 26.85
N PRO A 113 8.90 14.86 27.49
CA PRO A 113 8.38 13.64 26.85
C PRO A 113 7.06 13.84 26.09
N GLN A 114 6.16 14.64 26.67
CA GLN A 114 4.85 14.96 26.10
C GLN A 114 4.94 15.78 24.81
N GLU A 115 5.93 16.68 24.68
CA GLU A 115 6.14 17.53 23.50
C GLU A 115 6.60 16.69 22.31
N VAL A 116 7.53 15.76 22.55
CA VAL A 116 8.00 14.80 21.54
C VAL A 116 6.87 13.87 21.12
N PHE A 117 6.11 13.35 22.08
CA PHE A 117 4.97 12.46 21.80
C PHE A 117 3.91 13.14 20.95
N LEU A 118 3.51 14.37 21.31
CA LEU A 118 2.53 15.15 20.55
C LEU A 118 3.03 15.47 19.14
N ALA A 119 4.31 15.83 18.99
CA ALA A 119 4.90 16.08 17.68
C ALA A 119 4.86 14.83 16.78
N LYS A 120 5.07 13.64 17.35
CA LYS A 120 4.97 12.37 16.63
C LYS A 120 3.54 12.04 16.20
N ILE A 121 2.53 12.26 17.06
CA ILE A 121 1.11 12.12 16.67
C ILE A 121 0.79 13.04 15.49
N LEU A 122 1.13 14.32 15.59
CA LEU A 122 0.82 15.31 14.56
C LEU A 122 1.53 14.99 13.23
N SER A 123 2.74 14.43 13.29
CA SER A 123 3.51 14.07 12.11
C SER A 123 2.93 12.84 11.39
N ALA A 124 2.35 11.89 12.13
CA ALA A 124 1.72 10.71 11.55
C ALA A 124 0.45 11.02 10.74
N GLN A 125 -0.15 12.20 10.90
CA GLN A 125 -1.41 12.59 10.24
C GLN A 125 -1.32 12.56 8.71
N GLY A 126 -0.14 12.80 8.14
CA GLY A 126 0.09 12.71 6.71
C GLY A 126 -0.23 11.32 6.11
N MET A 127 -0.24 10.28 6.94
CA MET A 127 -0.62 8.92 6.55
C MET A 127 -2.03 8.54 7.01
N VAL A 128 -2.57 9.15 8.06
CA VAL A 128 -3.91 8.84 8.58
C VAL A 128 -4.99 9.55 7.77
N LEU A 129 -4.84 10.86 7.57
CA LEU A 129 -5.87 11.71 6.97
C LEU A 129 -6.30 11.26 5.58
N PRO A 130 -5.41 10.92 4.63
CA PRO A 130 -5.83 10.47 3.29
C PRO A 130 -6.82 9.30 3.30
N PHE A 131 -6.65 8.34 4.22
CA PHE A 131 -7.54 7.19 4.34
C PHE A 131 -8.79 7.46 5.19
N LEU A 132 -8.80 8.54 5.96
CA LEU A 132 -9.97 8.99 6.71
C LEU A 132 -10.87 9.93 5.89
N MET A 133 -10.34 10.58 4.85
CA MET A 133 -11.11 11.46 3.96
C MET A 133 -12.40 10.87 3.37
N PRO A 134 -12.50 9.57 3.01
CA PRO A 134 -13.76 8.97 2.62
C PRO A 134 -14.85 9.14 3.68
N CYS A 135 -14.53 9.10 4.97
CA CYS A 135 -15.50 9.34 6.04
C CYS A 135 -16.02 10.78 6.02
N LEU A 136 -15.15 11.77 5.76
CA LEU A 136 -15.58 13.17 5.63
C LEU A 136 -16.51 13.34 4.42
N SER A 137 -16.12 12.79 3.27
CA SER A 137 -16.93 12.85 2.05
C SER A 137 -18.29 12.20 2.23
N LEU A 138 -18.34 11.03 2.89
CA LEU A 138 -19.57 10.33 3.21
C LEU A 138 -20.46 11.16 4.14
N LEU A 139 -19.93 11.64 5.27
CA LEU A 139 -20.67 12.49 6.21
C LEU A 139 -21.21 13.75 5.54
N LEU A 140 -20.40 14.41 4.70
CA LEU A 140 -20.79 15.62 3.98
C LEU A 140 -21.96 15.36 3.04
N ILE A 141 -21.90 14.28 2.26
CA ILE A 141 -22.95 13.93 1.29
C ILE A 141 -24.24 13.50 2.01
N THR A 142 -24.13 12.65 3.03
CA THR A 142 -25.30 12.21 3.80
C THR A 142 -26.00 13.39 4.48
N TYR A 143 -25.26 14.30 5.11
CA TYR A 143 -25.86 15.43 5.81
C TYR A 143 -26.46 16.46 4.85
N TRP A 144 -25.85 16.61 3.66
CA TRP A 144 -26.44 17.39 2.58
C TRP A 144 -27.76 16.78 2.11
N GLN A 145 -27.80 15.46 1.88
CA GLN A 145 -29.02 14.77 1.43
C GLN A 145 -30.17 14.89 2.45
N ILE A 146 -29.88 14.81 3.75
CA ILE A 146 -30.92 14.85 4.80
C ILE A 146 -31.55 16.23 4.97
N GLY A 147 -30.76 17.31 4.90
CA GLY A 147 -31.31 18.64 5.22
C GLY A 147 -30.55 19.83 4.64
N GLY A 148 -29.89 19.63 3.51
CA GLY A 148 -29.35 20.71 2.68
C GLY A 148 -27.93 21.17 3.06
N PRO A 149 -27.41 22.22 2.37
CA PRO A 149 -26.03 22.67 2.52
C PRO A 149 -25.65 23.15 3.92
N LEU A 150 -26.61 23.66 4.70
CA LEU A 150 -26.36 24.13 6.07
C LEU A 150 -26.01 22.96 7.00
N LEU A 151 -26.75 21.85 6.90
CA LEU A 151 -26.49 20.64 7.69
C LEU A 151 -25.22 19.92 7.26
N ALA A 152 -24.80 20.08 6.00
CA ALA A 152 -23.51 19.56 5.54
C ALA A 152 -22.32 20.10 6.37
N LEU A 153 -22.41 21.29 6.96
CA LEU A 153 -21.37 21.83 7.85
C LEU A 153 -21.22 21.04 9.16
N ALA A 154 -22.28 20.36 9.62
CA ALA A 154 -22.22 19.49 10.79
C ALA A 154 -21.34 18.24 10.56
N SER A 155 -20.94 17.95 9.31
CA SER A 155 -20.00 16.87 9.01
C SER A 155 -18.62 17.11 9.63
N ILE A 156 -18.21 18.37 9.80
CA ILE A 156 -16.90 18.75 10.36
C ILE A 156 -16.75 18.27 11.82
N PRO A 157 -17.64 18.63 12.77
CA PRO A 157 -17.52 18.14 14.14
C PRO A 157 -17.64 16.62 14.24
N SER A 158 -18.54 15.99 13.45
CA SER A 158 -18.63 14.52 13.38
C SER A 158 -17.33 13.87 12.90
N PHE A 159 -16.70 14.46 11.88
CA PHE A 159 -15.41 14.01 11.38
C PHE A 159 -14.28 14.19 12.40
N LEU A 160 -14.28 15.30 13.16
CA LEU A 160 -13.29 15.52 14.22
C LEU A 160 -13.36 14.44 15.30
N ILE A 161 -14.56 13.99 15.66
CA ILE A 161 -14.76 12.90 16.64
C ILE A 161 -14.19 11.59 16.10
N LEU A 162 -14.48 11.23 14.83
CA LEU A 162 -13.89 10.06 14.19
C LEU A 162 -12.37 10.16 14.09
N TRP A 163 -11.85 11.33 13.76
CA TRP A 163 -10.42 11.59 13.67
C TRP A 163 -9.72 11.38 15.02
N ILE A 164 -10.30 11.87 16.12
CA ILE A 164 -9.78 11.62 17.48
C ILE A 164 -9.83 10.13 17.80
N LEU A 165 -10.96 9.47 17.54
CA LEU A 165 -11.15 8.03 17.81
C LEU A 165 -10.09 7.18 17.08
N VAL A 166 -9.91 7.40 15.77
CA VAL A 166 -8.93 6.66 14.95
C VAL A 166 -7.51 6.86 15.46
N ASN A 167 -7.16 8.09 15.86
CA ASN A 167 -5.84 8.36 16.43
C ASN A 167 -5.62 7.67 17.78
N LEU A 168 -6.63 7.66 18.65
CA LEU A 168 -6.57 6.98 19.94
C LEU A 168 -6.41 5.47 19.77
N VAL A 169 -7.19 4.85 18.88
CA VAL A 169 -7.08 3.42 18.59
C VAL A 169 -5.69 3.10 18.03
N ASN A 170 -5.18 3.90 17.09
CA ASN A 170 -3.83 3.71 16.55
C ASN A 170 -2.74 3.82 17.61
N LEU A 171 -2.86 4.77 18.55
CA LEU A 171 -1.93 4.92 19.68
C LEU A 171 -1.93 3.69 20.59
N ILE A 172 -3.10 3.11 20.85
CA ILE A 172 -3.25 1.95 21.71
C ILE A 172 -2.70 0.69 21.04
N ILE A 173 -3.02 0.48 19.76
CA ILE A 173 -2.43 -0.62 18.97
C ILE A 173 -0.91 -0.48 18.95
N MET A 174 -0.39 0.73 18.71
CA MET A 174 1.05 1.02 18.74
C MET A 174 1.68 0.63 20.08
N HIS A 175 1.07 1.00 21.19
CA HIS A 175 1.54 0.63 22.53
C HIS A 175 1.62 -0.89 22.75
N PHE A 176 0.57 -1.64 22.41
CA PHE A 176 0.55 -3.09 22.56
C PHE A 176 1.60 -3.76 21.66
N VAL A 177 1.76 -3.29 20.42
CA VAL A 177 2.84 -3.76 19.54
C VAL A 177 4.20 -3.47 20.18
N GLY A 178 4.38 -2.28 20.77
CA GLY A 178 5.54 -1.92 21.57
C GLY A 178 5.87 -2.93 22.67
N GLU A 179 4.89 -3.31 23.48
CA GLU A 179 5.04 -4.31 24.54
C GLU A 179 5.43 -5.69 24.02
N VAL A 180 4.92 -6.09 22.86
CA VAL A 180 5.33 -7.34 22.21
C VAL A 180 6.79 -7.22 21.74
N LEU A 181 7.20 -6.06 21.21
CA LEU A 181 8.54 -5.82 20.71
C LEU A 181 9.61 -5.71 21.82
N THR A 182 9.26 -5.25 23.02
CA THR A 182 10.19 -5.27 24.15
C THR A 182 10.52 -6.71 24.58
N LYS A 183 9.57 -7.64 24.42
CA LYS A 183 9.73 -9.06 24.76
C LYS A 183 10.29 -9.90 23.61
N SER A 184 10.11 -9.45 22.36
CA SER A 184 10.47 -10.20 21.16
C SER A 184 11.38 -9.40 20.22
N PRO A 185 12.59 -9.90 19.90
CA PRO A 185 13.50 -9.24 18.97
C PRO A 185 13.12 -9.50 17.49
N ARG A 186 11.86 -9.84 17.19
CA ARG A 186 11.35 -10.17 15.84
C ARG A 186 10.56 -9.01 15.23
N LYS A 187 11.07 -7.78 15.38
CA LYS A 187 10.42 -6.55 14.89
C LYS A 187 9.96 -6.65 13.44
N THR A 188 10.80 -7.16 12.55
CA THR A 188 10.49 -7.29 11.11
C THR A 188 9.34 -8.27 10.86
N LEU A 189 9.34 -9.43 11.51
CA LEU A 189 8.27 -10.42 11.35
C LEU A 189 6.93 -9.90 11.87
N ILE A 190 6.93 -9.28 13.06
CA ILE A 190 5.70 -8.72 13.65
C ILE A 190 5.15 -7.61 12.76
N SER A 191 6.00 -6.69 12.32
CA SER A 191 5.63 -5.62 11.38
C SER A 191 5.12 -6.18 10.05
N THR A 192 5.76 -7.22 9.51
CA THR A 192 5.34 -7.85 8.23
C THR A 192 3.97 -8.51 8.36
N ILE A 193 3.73 -9.29 9.41
CA ILE A 193 2.44 -9.95 9.64
C ILE A 193 1.34 -8.89 9.79
N LEU A 194 1.58 -7.88 10.62
CA LEU A 194 0.61 -6.83 10.88
C LEU A 194 0.30 -6.06 9.60
N MET A 195 1.31 -5.57 8.88
CA MET A 195 1.12 -4.85 7.61
C MET A 195 0.44 -5.71 6.53
N THR A 196 0.76 -7.00 6.47
CA THR A 196 0.13 -7.94 5.51
C THR A 196 -1.35 -8.14 5.85
N GLY A 197 -1.65 -8.51 7.10
CA GLY A 197 -3.03 -8.71 7.55
C GLY A 197 -3.88 -7.45 7.42
N SER A 198 -3.28 -6.30 7.77
CA SER A 198 -3.84 -4.98 7.55
C SER A 198 -4.20 -4.71 6.09
N SER A 199 -3.25 -4.91 5.16
CA SER A 199 -3.48 -4.65 3.74
C SER A 199 -4.56 -5.57 3.15
N LEU A 200 -4.58 -6.85 3.56
CA LEU A 200 -5.60 -7.80 3.14
C LEU A 200 -6.99 -7.46 3.69
N LEU A 201 -7.08 -7.02 4.95
CA LEU A 201 -8.33 -6.59 5.56
C LEU A 201 -8.89 -5.35 4.86
N ALA A 202 -8.05 -4.35 4.59
CA ALA A 202 -8.46 -3.15 3.87
C ALA A 202 -8.90 -3.48 2.44
N PHE A 203 -8.19 -4.39 1.77
CA PHE A 203 -8.58 -4.86 0.45
C PHE A 203 -9.92 -5.59 0.45
N ALA A 204 -10.15 -6.52 1.40
CA ALA A 204 -11.40 -7.23 1.54
C ALA A 204 -12.57 -6.27 1.80
N ALA A 205 -12.36 -5.27 2.66
CA ALA A 205 -13.34 -4.21 2.93
C ALA A 205 -13.67 -3.41 1.67
N LEU A 206 -12.67 -2.97 0.90
CA LEU A 206 -12.88 -2.24 -0.35
C LEU A 206 -13.60 -3.08 -1.40
N MET A 207 -13.27 -4.38 -1.51
CA MET A 207 -13.94 -5.27 -2.45
C MET A 207 -15.41 -5.47 -2.10
N PHE A 208 -15.70 -5.66 -0.82
CA PHE A 208 -17.08 -5.76 -0.34
C PHE A 208 -17.86 -4.46 -0.59
N LEU A 209 -17.24 -3.30 -0.35
CA LEU A 209 -17.86 -2.00 -0.65
C LEU A 209 -18.18 -1.85 -2.13
N GLN A 210 -17.23 -2.22 -3.00
CA GLN A 210 -17.42 -2.15 -4.44
C GLN A 210 -18.57 -3.03 -4.91
N SER A 211 -18.71 -4.26 -4.39
CA SER A 211 -19.82 -5.13 -4.77
C SER A 211 -21.18 -4.58 -4.35
N GLN A 212 -21.27 -3.90 -3.20
CA GLN A 212 -22.53 -3.27 -2.78
C GLN A 212 -22.84 -2.01 -3.58
N GLN A 213 -21.81 -1.29 -4.02
CA GLN A 213 -21.99 -0.10 -4.84
C GLN A 213 -22.47 -0.43 -6.26
N THR A 214 -22.16 -1.60 -6.79
CA THR A 214 -22.81 -2.07 -8.03
C THR A 214 -24.30 -2.33 -7.84
N VAL A 215 -24.71 -2.86 -6.69
CA VAL A 215 -26.14 -3.06 -6.37
C VAL A 215 -26.86 -1.72 -6.27
N SER A 216 -26.26 -0.70 -5.64
CA SER A 216 -26.87 0.63 -5.50
C SER A 216 -27.22 1.30 -6.83
N LEU A 217 -26.38 1.10 -7.85
CA LEU A 217 -26.61 1.64 -9.20
C LEU A 217 -27.79 0.95 -9.89
N GLU A 218 -28.04 -0.33 -9.59
CA GLU A 218 -29.12 -1.13 -10.17
C GLU A 218 -30.46 -0.90 -9.43
N SER A 219 -30.41 -0.53 -8.15
CA SER A 219 -31.59 -0.32 -7.29
C SER A 219 -32.04 1.14 -7.16
N GLY A 220 -31.59 2.04 -8.05
CA GLY A 220 -31.99 3.45 -8.02
C GLY A 220 -31.46 4.22 -6.80
N GLY A 221 -30.35 3.78 -6.20
CA GLY A 221 -29.65 4.47 -5.12
C GLY A 221 -29.92 3.94 -3.71
N PHE A 222 -30.91 3.06 -3.51
CA PHE A 222 -31.21 2.47 -2.21
C PHE A 222 -30.44 1.17 -1.97
N VAL A 223 -29.80 1.03 -0.81
CA VAL A 223 -29.11 -0.21 -0.41
C VAL A 223 -29.55 -0.62 0.98
N ASP A 224 -30.23 -1.77 1.05
CA ASP A 224 -30.61 -2.36 2.33
C ASP A 224 -29.42 -3.09 2.97
N PHE A 225 -29.16 -2.80 4.24
CA PHE A 225 -28.09 -3.41 4.99
C PHE A 225 -28.37 -3.37 6.51
N PRO A 226 -27.91 -4.34 7.30
CA PRO A 226 -28.01 -4.28 8.76
C PRO A 226 -27.33 -3.04 9.35
N ILE A 227 -28.02 -2.38 10.29
CA ILE A 227 -27.51 -1.19 10.97
C ILE A 227 -26.36 -1.58 11.91
N ILE A 228 -25.21 -0.89 11.78
CA ILE A 228 -24.10 -1.01 12.73
C ILE A 228 -24.27 0.06 13.81
N PRO A 229 -24.64 -0.32 15.06
CA PRO A 229 -25.08 0.62 16.10
C PRO A 229 -24.13 1.80 16.36
N ILE A 230 -22.83 1.55 16.46
CA ILE A 230 -21.79 2.56 16.78
C ILE A 230 -21.69 3.63 15.69
N PHE A 231 -21.84 3.24 14.43
CA PHE A 231 -21.65 4.13 13.29
C PHE A 231 -22.97 4.77 12.83
N ALA A 232 -24.10 4.11 13.07
CA ALA A 232 -25.43 4.66 12.83
C ALA A 232 -25.71 5.92 13.67
N GLY A 233 -25.12 6.03 14.86
CA GLY A 233 -25.22 7.23 15.69
C GLY A 233 -24.78 8.52 14.97
N PHE A 234 -23.85 8.43 14.01
CA PHE A 234 -23.45 9.58 13.20
C PHE A 234 -24.54 10.01 12.21
N HIS A 235 -25.38 9.10 11.73
CA HIS A 235 -26.55 9.43 10.92
C HIS A 235 -27.65 10.06 11.78
N TYR A 236 -27.92 9.45 12.93
CA TYR A 236 -28.97 9.87 13.85
C TYR A 236 -28.75 11.26 14.46
N LEU A 237 -27.50 11.72 14.55
CA LEU A 237 -27.18 13.10 14.89
C LEU A 237 -27.93 14.13 14.04
N VAL A 238 -28.20 13.83 12.77
CA VAL A 238 -28.83 14.75 11.83
C VAL A 238 -30.27 14.35 11.54
N SER A 239 -30.57 13.05 11.45
CA SER A 239 -31.93 12.59 11.17
C SER A 239 -32.86 12.65 12.39
N HIS A 240 -32.33 12.42 13.61
CA HIS A 240 -33.08 12.31 14.86
C HIS A 240 -32.31 12.98 16.01
N THR A 241 -32.08 14.29 15.91
CA THR A 241 -31.18 15.08 16.78
C THR A 241 -31.41 14.90 18.28
N ILE A 242 -32.66 14.73 18.72
CA ILE A 242 -33.04 14.55 20.13
C ILE A 242 -33.86 13.27 20.27
N SER A 243 -33.19 12.11 20.19
CA SER A 243 -33.82 10.80 20.40
C SER A 243 -33.00 9.92 21.35
N LEU A 244 -33.68 8.97 22.00
CA LEU A 244 -33.02 7.97 22.86
C LEU A 244 -32.04 7.10 22.06
N GLU A 245 -32.35 6.85 20.80
CA GLU A 245 -31.49 6.14 19.85
C GLU A 245 -30.18 6.91 19.59
N THR A 246 -30.24 8.22 19.36
CA THR A 246 -29.05 9.06 19.20
C THR A 246 -28.20 9.04 20.47
N LEU A 247 -28.82 9.13 21.65
CA LEU A 247 -28.09 9.07 22.92
C LEU A 247 -27.34 7.73 23.09
N LEU A 248 -27.99 6.61 22.77
CA LEU A 248 -27.40 5.28 22.90
C LEU A 248 -26.31 5.03 21.84
N HIS A 249 -26.63 5.26 20.58
CA HIS A 249 -25.77 4.93 19.44
C HIS A 249 -24.60 5.88 19.28
N PHE A 250 -24.75 7.16 19.64
CA PHE A 250 -23.69 8.17 19.57
C PHE A 250 -22.99 8.40 20.92
N GLY A 251 -23.71 8.30 22.04
CA GLY A 251 -23.14 8.49 23.37
C GLY A 251 -22.18 7.37 23.79
N LEU A 252 -22.46 6.11 23.46
CA LEU A 252 -21.58 4.98 23.77
C LEU A 252 -20.19 5.11 23.13
N PRO A 253 -20.04 5.45 21.83
CA PRO A 253 -18.74 5.78 21.23
C PRO A 253 -17.99 6.91 21.95
N LEU A 254 -18.69 7.94 22.44
CA LEU A 254 -18.07 9.04 23.18
C LEU A 254 -17.54 8.59 24.56
N ILE A 255 -18.29 7.75 25.27
CA ILE A 255 -17.83 7.16 26.53
C ILE A 255 -16.60 6.28 26.29
N LEU A 256 -16.63 5.44 25.25
CA LEU A 256 -15.48 4.65 24.84
C LEU A 256 -14.28 5.56 24.54
N MET A 257 -14.48 6.61 23.75
CA MET A 257 -13.44 7.58 23.41
C MET A 257 -12.82 8.20 24.67
N PHE A 258 -13.64 8.60 25.65
CA PHE A 258 -13.15 9.13 26.92
C PHE A 258 -12.30 8.11 27.68
N GLY A 259 -12.75 6.84 27.74
CA GLY A 259 -11.98 5.75 28.33
C GLY A 259 -10.62 5.53 27.64
N LEU A 260 -10.59 5.57 26.31
CA LEU A 260 -9.36 5.44 25.52
C LEU A 260 -8.40 6.62 25.75
N ILE A 261 -8.92 7.85 25.93
CA ILE A 261 -8.12 9.02 26.30
C ILE A 261 -7.46 8.80 27.65
N VAL A 262 -8.23 8.42 28.67
CA VAL A 262 -7.70 8.17 30.02
C VAL A 262 -6.62 7.09 29.99
N PHE A 263 -6.85 5.99 29.26
CA PHE A 263 -5.88 4.93 29.10
C PHE A 263 -4.59 5.41 28.38
N ALA A 264 -4.72 6.21 27.31
CA ALA A 264 -3.58 6.75 26.59
C ALA A 264 -2.69 7.63 27.48
N PHE A 265 -3.31 8.50 28.29
CA PHE A 265 -2.58 9.38 29.22
C PHE A 265 -1.94 8.62 30.38
N LYS A 266 -2.63 7.61 30.93
CA LYS A 266 -2.16 6.87 32.11
C LYS A 266 -1.11 5.80 31.76
N THR A 267 -1.20 5.19 30.57
CA THR A 267 -0.44 3.99 30.24
C THR A 267 0.45 4.17 28.99
N VAL A 268 -0.08 4.73 27.90
CA VAL A 268 0.66 4.80 26.63
C VAL A 268 1.79 5.83 26.67
N ILE A 269 1.47 7.08 27.04
CA ILE A 269 2.43 8.19 27.05
C ILE A 269 3.62 7.94 28.01
N PRO A 270 3.40 7.52 29.27
CA PRO A 270 4.51 7.33 30.22
C PRO A 270 5.46 6.20 29.82
N ASN A 271 4.93 5.13 29.21
CA ASN A 271 5.70 3.93 28.89
C ASN A 271 6.46 4.02 27.55
N TYR A 272 6.12 4.96 26.67
CA TYR A 272 6.67 5.04 25.32
C TYR A 272 8.20 5.05 25.27
N PHE A 273 8.86 5.95 26.00
CA PHE A 273 10.32 6.08 25.97
C PHE A 273 11.02 4.83 26.50
N ASN A 274 10.50 4.26 27.60
CA ASN A 274 11.01 3.02 28.18
C ASN A 274 10.90 1.86 27.18
N GLN A 275 9.79 1.76 26.45
CA GLN A 275 9.60 0.75 25.42
C GLN A 275 10.62 0.90 24.27
N VAL A 276 10.83 2.11 23.76
CA VAL A 276 11.80 2.35 22.67
C VAL A 276 13.21 1.90 23.08
N LEU A 277 13.65 2.27 24.28
CA LEU A 277 14.96 1.87 24.81
C LEU A 277 15.06 0.35 25.02
N ALA A 278 14.01 -0.28 25.53
CA ALA A 278 13.97 -1.73 25.73
C ALA A 278 14.00 -2.51 24.42
N ILE A 279 13.31 -2.03 23.36
CA ILE A 279 13.31 -2.65 22.02
C ILE A 279 14.71 -2.66 21.42
N GLU A 280 15.45 -1.54 21.54
CA GLU A 280 16.83 -1.48 21.07
C GLU A 280 17.73 -2.48 21.83
N ASN A 281 17.64 -2.50 23.16
CA ASN A 281 18.42 -3.44 23.98
C ASN A 281 18.11 -4.90 23.66
N ALA A 282 16.84 -5.25 23.44
CA ALA A 282 16.41 -6.59 23.04
C ALA A 282 16.99 -6.99 21.67
N SER A 283 17.08 -6.04 20.73
CA SER A 283 17.68 -6.28 19.42
C SER A 283 19.18 -6.55 19.48
N THR A 284 19.93 -5.78 20.30
CA THR A 284 21.38 -5.92 20.50
C THR A 284 21.74 -7.21 21.24
N LYS A 285 20.94 -7.63 22.22
CA LYS A 285 21.16 -8.88 22.96
C LYS A 285 21.03 -10.11 22.04
N ARG A 286 20.17 -10.05 21.02
CA ARG A 286 20.02 -11.14 20.04
C ARG A 286 21.20 -11.21 19.06
N THR A 287 21.73 -10.08 18.58
CA THR A 287 22.90 -10.11 17.69
C THR A 287 24.09 -10.77 18.36
N ASN A 288 24.25 -10.56 19.67
CA ASN A 288 25.35 -11.16 20.44
C ASN A 288 25.11 -12.65 20.74
N ASN A 289 23.86 -13.10 20.86
CA ASN A 289 23.50 -14.49 21.18
C ASN A 289 23.12 -15.34 19.94
N ALA A 290 23.25 -14.80 18.73
CA ALA A 290 22.96 -15.55 17.51
C ALA A 290 24.03 -16.63 17.32
N LYS A 291 23.60 -17.91 17.26
CA LYS A 291 24.50 -19.01 16.88
C LYS A 291 25.23 -18.65 15.59
N SER A 292 26.56 -18.82 15.57
CA SER A 292 27.39 -18.72 14.36
C SER A 292 26.68 -19.47 13.22
N ALA A 293 26.25 -18.72 12.21
CA ALA A 293 25.53 -19.31 11.10
C ALA A 293 26.47 -20.27 10.38
N LYS A 294 26.02 -21.51 10.10
CA LYS A 294 26.80 -22.46 9.30
C LYS A 294 27.31 -21.77 8.03
N ILE A 295 28.63 -21.84 7.85
CA ILE A 295 29.32 -21.32 6.67
C ILE A 295 28.76 -22.09 5.47
N PRO A 296 28.24 -21.41 4.42
CA PRO A 296 27.75 -22.08 3.22
C PRO A 296 28.86 -22.94 2.60
N SER A 297 28.51 -24.11 2.08
CA SER A 297 29.50 -25.05 1.51
C SER A 297 30.03 -24.61 0.15
N ASN A 298 29.34 -23.72 -0.57
CA ASN A 298 29.80 -23.17 -1.85
C ASN A 298 29.42 -21.70 -2.05
N LEU A 299 30.14 -21.02 -2.97
CA LEU A 299 29.96 -19.60 -3.28
C LEU A 299 28.54 -19.28 -3.77
N ASN A 300 27.95 -20.13 -4.61
CA ASN A 300 26.60 -19.90 -5.14
C ASN A 300 25.55 -19.88 -4.03
N GLN A 301 25.61 -20.82 -3.10
CA GLN A 301 24.73 -20.86 -1.93
C GLN A 301 24.99 -19.67 -1.00
N ALA A 302 26.25 -19.25 -0.84
CA ALA A 302 26.59 -18.04 -0.09
C ALA A 302 25.96 -16.79 -0.71
N LEU A 303 26.06 -16.64 -2.04
CA LEU A 303 25.47 -15.51 -2.78
C LEU A 303 23.94 -15.53 -2.75
N VAL A 304 23.30 -16.69 -2.95
CA VAL A 304 21.84 -16.81 -2.84
C VAL A 304 21.39 -16.43 -1.42
N LYS A 305 22.05 -16.96 -0.38
CA LYS A 305 21.75 -16.62 1.02
C LYS A 305 21.95 -15.13 1.29
N HIS A 306 23.00 -14.53 0.72
CA HIS A 306 23.26 -13.09 0.81
C HIS A 306 22.14 -12.28 0.16
N HIS A 307 21.79 -12.57 -1.10
CA HIS A 307 20.72 -11.88 -1.81
C HIS A 307 19.39 -11.95 -1.05
N LEU A 308 19.00 -13.13 -0.56
CA LEU A 308 17.79 -13.30 0.25
C LEU A 308 17.86 -12.52 1.57
N SER A 309 19.05 -12.39 2.16
CA SER A 309 19.22 -11.64 3.40
C SER A 309 18.99 -10.13 3.23
N THR A 310 19.14 -9.61 1.99
CA THR A 310 18.87 -8.20 1.67
C THR A 310 17.36 -7.86 1.63
N LEU A 311 16.47 -8.86 1.61
CA LEU A 311 15.02 -8.67 1.48
C LEU A 311 14.26 -8.48 2.81
N LYS A 312 14.97 -8.34 3.94
CA LYS A 312 14.39 -8.37 5.30
C LYS A 312 13.64 -7.10 5.73
N ASP A 313 13.21 -6.26 4.79
CA ASP A 313 12.44 -5.03 5.07
C ASP A 313 10.93 -5.33 4.96
N SER A 314 10.18 -5.18 6.05
CA SER A 314 8.77 -5.54 6.13
C SER A 314 7.90 -4.82 5.09
N ASN A 315 8.13 -3.51 4.96
CA ASN A 315 7.38 -2.66 4.05
C ASN A 315 7.65 -3.06 2.60
N LEU A 316 8.91 -3.32 2.26
CA LEU A 316 9.28 -3.84 0.95
C LEU A 316 8.68 -5.22 0.66
N MET A 317 8.63 -6.14 1.65
CA MET A 317 7.99 -7.44 1.49
C MET A 317 6.51 -7.29 1.15
N VAL A 318 5.78 -6.45 1.90
CA VAL A 318 4.35 -6.22 1.68
C VAL A 318 4.10 -5.56 0.32
N GLN A 319 4.84 -4.51 -0.02
CA GLN A 319 4.68 -3.82 -1.31
C GLN A 319 5.04 -4.71 -2.50
N THR A 320 5.99 -5.65 -2.34
CA THR A 320 6.40 -6.53 -3.43
C THR A 320 5.48 -7.74 -3.58
N MET A 321 5.07 -8.39 -2.48
CA MET A 321 4.32 -9.64 -2.54
C MET A 321 2.81 -9.41 -2.59
N ILE A 322 2.29 -8.47 -1.79
CA ILE A 322 0.85 -8.34 -1.53
C ILE A 322 0.21 -7.32 -2.47
N GLN A 323 0.86 -6.19 -2.72
CA GLN A 323 0.28 -5.11 -3.53
C GLN A 323 -0.08 -5.54 -4.97
N PRO A 324 0.75 -6.33 -5.69
CA PRO A 324 0.36 -6.80 -7.02
C PRO A 324 -0.87 -7.72 -6.99
N ILE A 325 -1.03 -8.52 -5.92
CA ILE A 325 -2.19 -9.40 -5.73
C ILE A 325 -3.46 -8.55 -5.52
N ILE A 326 -3.38 -7.56 -4.61
CA ILE A 326 -4.48 -6.63 -4.33
C ILE A 326 -4.89 -5.89 -5.60
N MET A 327 -3.93 -5.29 -6.31
CA MET A 327 -4.22 -4.50 -7.51
C MET A 327 -4.81 -5.37 -8.62
N GLY A 328 -4.25 -6.56 -8.83
CA GLY A 328 -4.73 -7.45 -9.87
C GLY A 328 -6.12 -8.02 -9.60
N VAL A 329 -6.50 -8.26 -8.34
CA VAL A 329 -7.87 -8.68 -8.00
C VAL A 329 -8.84 -7.49 -8.07
N ALA A 330 -8.44 -6.29 -7.62
CA ALA A 330 -9.25 -5.07 -7.72
C ALA A 330 -9.67 -4.74 -9.16
N LEU A 331 -8.90 -5.19 -10.16
CA LEU A 331 -9.20 -5.00 -11.57
C LEU A 331 -10.34 -5.85 -12.13
N PHE A 332 -10.85 -6.79 -11.34
CA PHE A 332 -12.04 -7.55 -11.68
C PHE A 332 -13.22 -6.92 -10.94
N PRO A 333 -13.90 -5.90 -11.51
CA PRO A 333 -14.93 -5.10 -10.82
C PRO A 333 -16.16 -5.91 -10.39
N SER A 334 -16.19 -7.21 -10.68
CA SER A 334 -17.26 -8.12 -10.29
C SER A 334 -16.72 -9.52 -10.01
N PHE A 335 -15.77 -9.63 -9.07
CA PHE A 335 -15.23 -10.91 -8.59
C PHE A 335 -16.34 -11.92 -8.20
N SER A 336 -17.48 -11.43 -7.68
CA SER A 336 -18.70 -12.22 -7.39
C SER A 336 -19.48 -12.68 -8.63
N ARG A 337 -19.57 -11.86 -9.69
CA ARG A 337 -20.28 -12.22 -10.93
C ARG A 337 -19.58 -13.32 -11.71
N PHE A 338 -18.26 -13.47 -11.55
CA PHE A 338 -17.51 -14.61 -12.08
C PHE A 338 -17.84 -15.94 -11.38
N THR A 339 -18.65 -15.95 -10.32
CA THR A 339 -19.05 -17.20 -9.64
C THR A 339 -20.53 -17.55 -9.77
N GLU A 340 -21.39 -16.58 -10.11
CA GLU A 340 -22.85 -16.76 -10.08
C GLU A 340 -23.40 -17.69 -11.17
N ASN A 341 -22.70 -17.86 -12.31
CA ASN A 341 -23.20 -18.67 -13.46
C ASN A 341 -22.18 -19.72 -13.96
N GLY A 342 -21.62 -20.54 -13.06
CA GLY A 342 -20.63 -21.56 -13.44
C GLY A 342 -19.25 -21.01 -13.84
N GLY A 343 -19.06 -19.71 -13.66
CA GLY A 343 -17.85 -18.94 -13.94
C GLY A 343 -17.44 -18.89 -15.41
N LEU A 344 -16.14 -18.92 -15.67
CA LEU A 344 -15.57 -18.84 -17.02
C LEU A 344 -15.44 -20.22 -17.67
N SER A 345 -16.15 -21.23 -17.16
CA SER A 345 -16.11 -22.60 -17.69
C SER A 345 -16.74 -22.72 -19.09
N SER A 346 -17.68 -21.83 -19.42
CA SER A 346 -18.31 -21.73 -20.75
C SER A 346 -17.36 -21.19 -21.82
N VAL A 347 -16.26 -20.54 -21.43
CA VAL A 347 -15.30 -19.96 -22.38
C VAL A 347 -14.57 -21.07 -23.15
N GLY A 348 -14.62 -20.98 -24.47
CA GLY A 348 -13.93 -21.89 -25.39
C GLY A 348 -12.41 -21.85 -25.24
N TRP A 349 -11.73 -22.94 -25.60
CA TRP A 349 -10.27 -22.99 -25.64
C TRP A 349 -9.69 -22.02 -26.70
N ASP A 350 -10.51 -21.62 -27.67
CA ASP A 350 -10.19 -20.66 -28.74
C ASP A 350 -9.84 -19.25 -28.25
N PHE A 351 -10.11 -18.93 -26.97
CA PHE A 351 -9.79 -17.63 -26.35
C PHE A 351 -8.38 -17.56 -25.75
N PHE A 352 -7.49 -18.51 -26.07
CA PHE A 352 -6.16 -18.62 -25.47
C PHE A 352 -5.29 -17.36 -25.60
N GLY A 353 -5.39 -16.63 -26.72
CA GLY A 353 -4.62 -15.41 -26.95
C GLY A 353 -5.15 -14.22 -26.16
N ILE A 354 -6.46 -14.19 -25.91
CA ILE A 354 -7.08 -13.20 -25.01
C ILE A 354 -6.70 -13.50 -23.55
N ALA A 355 -6.68 -14.78 -23.15
CA ALA A 355 -6.17 -15.19 -21.85
C ALA A 355 -4.68 -14.83 -21.68
N LEU A 356 -3.86 -15.04 -22.71
CA LEU A 356 -2.46 -14.62 -22.73
C LEU A 356 -2.31 -13.09 -22.56
N LEU A 357 -3.12 -12.29 -23.27
CA LEU A 357 -3.13 -10.83 -23.14
C LEU A 357 -3.53 -10.39 -21.72
N ALA A 358 -4.58 -10.97 -21.15
CA ALA A 358 -5.02 -10.66 -19.79
C ALA A 358 -3.89 -10.97 -18.77
N GLY A 359 -3.22 -12.11 -18.95
CA GLY A 359 -2.05 -12.48 -18.15
C GLY A 359 -0.88 -11.52 -18.33
N PHE A 360 -0.63 -11.09 -19.56
CA PHE A 360 0.43 -10.11 -19.88
C PHE A 360 0.18 -8.75 -19.21
N LEU A 361 -1.05 -8.25 -19.25
CA LEU A 361 -1.43 -7.00 -18.58
C LEU A 361 -1.25 -7.13 -17.07
N LEU A 362 -1.73 -8.23 -16.48
CA LEU A 362 -1.59 -8.47 -15.04
C LEU A 362 -0.12 -8.62 -14.61
N GLY A 363 0.68 -9.40 -15.35
CA GLY A 363 2.09 -9.61 -15.06
C GLY A 363 2.93 -8.33 -15.13
N SER A 364 2.51 -7.35 -15.94
CA SER A 364 3.17 -6.03 -16.00
C SER A 364 3.11 -5.27 -14.67
N LEU A 365 2.12 -5.59 -13.82
CA LEU A 365 1.92 -4.99 -12.50
C LEU A 365 2.76 -5.66 -11.41
N PHE A 366 3.37 -6.82 -11.69
CA PHE A 366 4.16 -7.55 -10.69
C PHE A 366 5.53 -6.92 -10.44
N ALA A 367 6.02 -6.11 -11.36
CA ALA A 367 7.28 -5.38 -11.24
C ALA A 367 7.04 -3.88 -11.32
N GLY A 368 7.56 -3.15 -10.34
CA GLY A 368 7.34 -1.71 -10.21
C GLY A 368 8.46 -1.02 -9.46
N SER A 369 8.32 0.29 -9.26
CA SER A 369 9.31 1.09 -8.53
C SER A 369 9.51 0.67 -7.08
N THR A 370 8.50 0.03 -6.51
CA THR A 370 8.36 -0.32 -5.11
C THR A 370 8.64 -1.79 -4.79
N THR A 371 9.10 -2.53 -5.79
CA THR A 371 9.27 -3.98 -5.72
C THR A 371 10.72 -4.39 -5.43
N PHE A 372 10.98 -5.62 -4.96
CA PHE A 372 12.33 -6.15 -4.74
C PHE A 372 13.25 -5.92 -5.93
N ILE A 373 12.80 -6.27 -7.14
CA ILE A 373 13.57 -6.06 -8.37
C ILE A 373 13.78 -4.57 -8.66
N GLY A 374 12.78 -3.73 -8.39
CA GLY A 374 12.84 -2.28 -8.58
C GLY A 374 13.77 -1.55 -7.60
N VAL A 375 14.25 -2.21 -6.55
CA VAL A 375 15.22 -1.68 -5.57
C VAL A 375 16.42 -2.57 -5.30
N ALA A 376 16.58 -3.65 -6.06
CA ALA A 376 17.46 -4.76 -5.76
C ALA A 376 18.91 -4.38 -5.42
N MET A 377 19.60 -3.68 -6.32
CA MET A 377 21.00 -3.27 -6.14
C MET A 377 21.14 -2.24 -5.02
N SER A 378 20.18 -1.34 -4.89
CA SER A 378 20.16 -0.41 -3.76
C SER A 378 20.05 -1.09 -2.40
N LEU A 379 19.45 -2.29 -2.31
CA LEU A 379 19.41 -3.05 -1.05
C LEU A 379 20.79 -3.50 -0.55
N GLU A 380 21.82 -3.48 -1.40
CA GLU A 380 23.19 -3.83 -0.99
C GLU A 380 23.82 -2.78 -0.07
N LYS A 381 23.35 -1.52 -0.09
CA LYS A 381 23.93 -0.41 0.69
C LYS A 381 25.46 -0.36 0.54
N GLU A 382 26.20 -0.19 1.63
CA GLU A 382 27.66 -0.13 1.66
C GLU A 382 28.32 -1.44 1.17
N ASN A 383 27.64 -2.59 1.31
CA ASN A 383 28.15 -3.87 0.81
C ASN A 383 28.29 -3.85 -0.72
N TYR A 384 27.59 -2.97 -1.44
CA TYR A 384 27.75 -2.82 -2.89
C TYR A 384 29.21 -2.55 -3.28
N HIS A 385 29.88 -1.64 -2.57
CA HIS A 385 31.28 -1.29 -2.85
C HIS A 385 32.23 -2.42 -2.46
N PHE A 386 31.97 -3.08 -1.33
CA PHE A 386 32.73 -4.23 -0.88
C PHE A 386 32.62 -5.42 -1.86
N ILE A 387 31.43 -5.71 -2.37
CA ILE A 387 31.22 -6.81 -3.33
C ILE A 387 31.99 -6.59 -4.63
N ARG A 388 32.21 -5.33 -5.02
CA ARG A 388 33.03 -4.98 -6.19
C ARG A 388 34.52 -5.21 -5.99
N THR A 389 35.01 -5.25 -4.74
CA THR A 389 36.42 -5.54 -4.45
C THR A 389 36.68 -7.04 -4.27
N LEU A 390 35.62 -7.85 -4.14
CA LEU A 390 35.76 -9.30 -4.05
C LEU A 390 36.28 -9.91 -5.36
N PRO A 391 37.01 -11.04 -5.29
CA PRO A 391 37.48 -11.78 -6.46
C PRO A 391 36.34 -12.58 -7.13
N ILE A 392 35.19 -11.95 -7.35
CA ILE A 392 34.03 -12.51 -8.04
C ILE A 392 33.64 -11.57 -9.19
N SER A 393 33.22 -12.12 -10.32
CA SER A 393 32.78 -11.30 -11.43
C SER A 393 31.47 -10.59 -11.07
N PHE A 394 31.50 -9.26 -11.04
CA PHE A 394 30.34 -8.43 -10.68
C PHE A 394 29.15 -8.65 -11.62
N LYS A 395 29.41 -8.91 -12.91
CA LYS A 395 28.38 -9.30 -13.87
C LYS A 395 27.61 -10.57 -13.45
N LYS A 396 28.30 -11.63 -13.02
CA LYS A 396 27.63 -12.87 -12.56
C LYS A 396 26.82 -12.62 -11.29
N PHE A 397 27.34 -11.80 -10.37
CA PHE A 397 26.63 -11.38 -9.17
C PHE A 397 25.31 -10.67 -9.52
N ILE A 398 25.34 -9.71 -10.44
CA ILE A 398 24.15 -8.99 -10.90
C ILE A 398 23.12 -9.94 -11.52
N ILE A 399 23.56 -10.82 -12.43
CA ILE A 399 22.66 -11.78 -13.11
C ILE A 399 22.03 -12.73 -12.09
N GLN A 400 22.83 -13.29 -11.19
CA GLN A 400 22.33 -14.20 -10.16
C GLN A 400 21.34 -13.48 -9.23
N LYS A 401 21.64 -12.25 -8.82
CA LYS A 401 20.76 -11.45 -7.98
C LYS A 401 19.40 -11.23 -8.65
N PHE A 402 19.39 -10.86 -9.93
CA PHE A 402 18.15 -10.68 -10.68
C PHE A 402 17.28 -11.94 -10.66
N TRP A 403 17.84 -13.10 -11.00
CA TRP A 403 17.08 -14.35 -11.05
C TRP A 403 16.57 -14.80 -9.68
N VAL A 404 17.38 -14.68 -8.63
CA VAL A 404 16.95 -15.01 -7.26
C VAL A 404 15.78 -14.12 -6.83
N LEU A 405 15.89 -12.81 -7.04
CA LEU A 405 14.83 -11.87 -6.67
C LEU A 405 13.59 -12.04 -7.55
N ALA A 406 13.75 -12.30 -8.84
CA ALA A 406 12.63 -12.57 -9.76
C ALA A 406 11.88 -13.85 -9.37
N ALA A 407 12.59 -14.91 -8.99
CA ALA A 407 11.97 -16.14 -8.51
C ALA A 407 11.15 -15.87 -7.25
N VAL A 408 11.72 -15.19 -6.25
CA VAL A 408 11.00 -14.85 -5.01
C VAL A 408 9.81 -13.93 -5.29
N GLN A 409 9.98 -12.94 -6.17
CA GLN A 409 8.97 -11.93 -6.44
C GLN A 409 7.79 -12.43 -7.26
N PHE A 410 8.05 -13.24 -8.29
CA PHE A 410 7.01 -13.62 -9.25
C PHE A 410 6.39 -14.98 -8.94
N ALA A 411 7.09 -15.89 -8.25
CA ALA A 411 6.58 -17.25 -8.03
C ALA A 411 5.27 -17.25 -7.23
N LEU A 412 5.24 -16.59 -6.07
CA LEU A 412 4.07 -16.61 -5.19
C LEU A 412 2.83 -15.97 -5.85
N PRO A 413 2.88 -14.74 -6.40
CA PRO A 413 1.72 -14.16 -7.08
C PRO A 413 1.26 -15.00 -8.26
N THR A 414 2.19 -15.49 -9.09
CA THR A 414 1.84 -16.30 -10.28
C THR A 414 1.12 -17.60 -9.90
N LEU A 415 1.61 -18.29 -8.87
CA LEU A 415 0.97 -19.52 -8.37
C LEU A 415 -0.42 -19.25 -7.80
N LEU A 416 -0.60 -18.15 -7.06
CA LEU A 416 -1.89 -17.76 -6.53
C LEU A 416 -2.89 -17.46 -7.64
N TYR A 417 -2.51 -16.69 -8.67
CA TYR A 417 -3.39 -16.41 -9.80
C TYR A 417 -3.72 -17.64 -10.64
N PHE A 418 -2.78 -18.58 -10.79
CA PHE A 418 -3.06 -19.86 -11.43
C PHE A 418 -4.08 -20.68 -10.63
N ALA A 419 -3.92 -20.75 -9.30
CA ALA A 419 -4.88 -21.41 -8.43
C ALA A 419 -6.27 -20.74 -8.44
N LEU A 420 -6.32 -19.40 -8.47
CA LEU A 420 -7.57 -18.64 -8.59
C LEU A 420 -8.26 -18.87 -9.93
N ALA A 421 -7.51 -18.90 -11.04
CA ALA A 421 -8.06 -19.15 -12.37
C ALA A 421 -8.72 -20.54 -12.46
N LEU A 422 -8.10 -21.57 -11.89
CA LEU A 422 -8.64 -22.93 -11.92
C LEU A 422 -9.72 -23.18 -10.87
N GLY A 423 -9.46 -22.85 -9.61
CA GLY A 423 -10.34 -23.19 -8.49
C GLY A 423 -11.56 -22.28 -8.39
N PHE A 424 -11.34 -20.96 -8.50
CA PHE A 424 -12.39 -19.97 -8.26
C PHE A 424 -13.13 -19.60 -9.55
N MET A 425 -12.39 -19.21 -10.60
CA MET A 425 -12.97 -18.81 -11.88
C MET A 425 -13.39 -19.99 -12.76
N LYS A 426 -12.98 -21.22 -12.41
CA LYS A 426 -13.28 -22.47 -13.15
C LYS A 426 -12.90 -22.41 -14.63
N VAL A 427 -11.81 -21.73 -14.94
CA VAL A 427 -11.28 -21.58 -16.30
C VAL A 427 -10.70 -22.92 -16.79
N LYS A 428 -10.86 -23.24 -18.07
CA LYS A 428 -10.23 -24.44 -18.68
C LYS A 428 -8.71 -24.38 -18.55
N LEU A 429 -8.09 -25.52 -18.27
CA LEU A 429 -6.64 -25.62 -18.01
C LEU A 429 -5.77 -24.94 -19.08
N ILE A 430 -6.12 -25.11 -20.35
CA ILE A 430 -5.37 -24.50 -21.47
C ILE A 430 -5.32 -22.97 -21.36
N LEU A 431 -6.45 -22.32 -21.07
CA LEU A 431 -6.52 -20.87 -20.92
C LEU A 431 -5.75 -20.41 -19.68
N ALA A 432 -5.81 -21.17 -18.59
CA ALA A 432 -5.03 -20.89 -17.38
C ALA A 432 -3.52 -20.95 -17.64
N VAL A 433 -3.06 -21.91 -18.44
CA VAL A 433 -1.64 -22.02 -18.84
C VAL A 433 -1.22 -20.82 -19.68
N PHE A 434 -1.97 -20.45 -20.72
CA PHE A 434 -1.65 -19.28 -21.55
C PHE A 434 -1.67 -17.97 -20.75
N PHE A 435 -2.63 -17.83 -19.84
CA PHE A 435 -2.67 -16.72 -18.88
C PHE A 435 -1.41 -16.66 -18.01
N THR A 436 -0.98 -17.78 -17.43
CA THR A 436 0.26 -17.85 -16.64
C THR A 436 1.51 -17.57 -17.45
N VAL A 437 1.59 -18.03 -18.70
CA VAL A 437 2.70 -17.71 -19.60
C VAL A 437 2.76 -16.20 -19.85
N GLY A 438 1.61 -15.55 -20.07
CA GLY A 438 1.51 -14.10 -20.23
C GLY A 438 2.04 -13.34 -19.01
N ILE A 439 1.65 -13.79 -17.81
CA ILE A 439 2.13 -13.23 -16.55
C ILE A 439 3.66 -13.29 -16.48
N ILE A 440 4.24 -14.47 -16.68
CA ILE A 440 5.68 -14.70 -16.52
C ILE A 440 6.48 -13.85 -17.51
N ILE A 441 6.08 -13.82 -18.78
CA ILE A 441 6.78 -13.06 -19.82
C ILE A 441 6.78 -11.57 -19.47
N SER A 442 5.60 -11.03 -19.19
CA SER A 442 5.44 -9.61 -18.89
C SER A 442 6.16 -9.20 -17.60
N ALA A 443 6.08 -10.03 -16.55
CA ALA A 443 6.74 -9.79 -15.28
C ALA A 443 8.27 -9.79 -15.43
N LEU A 444 8.84 -10.72 -16.21
CA LEU A 444 10.28 -10.77 -16.48
C LEU A 444 10.76 -9.58 -17.33
N LEU A 445 10.02 -9.19 -18.37
CA LEU A 445 10.37 -8.03 -19.20
C LEU A 445 10.35 -6.74 -18.38
N THR A 446 9.23 -6.51 -17.70
CA THR A 446 9.04 -5.33 -16.85
C THR A 446 10.02 -5.32 -15.68
N GLY A 447 10.29 -6.48 -15.09
CA GLY A 447 11.29 -6.68 -14.06
C GLY A 447 12.69 -6.25 -14.50
N GLN A 448 13.13 -6.67 -15.70
CA GLN A 448 14.44 -6.26 -16.23
C GLN A 448 14.53 -4.74 -16.44
N ILE A 449 13.47 -4.10 -16.92
CA ILE A 449 13.42 -2.64 -17.09
C ILE A 449 13.59 -1.93 -15.75
N TYR A 450 12.88 -2.37 -14.71
CA TYR A 450 12.97 -1.77 -13.38
C TYR A 450 14.30 -2.08 -12.67
N TYR A 451 14.88 -3.24 -12.92
CA TYR A 451 16.22 -3.61 -12.44
C TYR A 451 17.31 -2.74 -13.09
N TRP A 452 17.21 -2.51 -14.40
CA TRP A 452 18.08 -1.58 -15.12
C TRP A 452 17.91 -0.14 -14.61
N ARG A 453 16.66 0.26 -14.31
CA ARG A 453 16.36 1.57 -13.72
C ARG A 453 16.99 1.74 -12.35
N ASP A 454 16.90 0.74 -11.47
CA ASP A 454 17.51 0.76 -10.14
C ASP A 454 19.01 1.03 -10.21
N GLN A 455 19.72 0.37 -11.12
CA GLN A 455 21.16 0.59 -11.30
C GLN A 455 21.50 2.00 -11.81
N ARG A 456 20.67 2.58 -12.68
CA ARG A 456 20.84 3.98 -13.12
C ARG A 456 20.52 4.99 -12.02
N LEU A 457 19.68 4.62 -11.06
CA LEU A 457 19.24 5.45 -9.94
C LEU A 457 19.76 4.90 -8.60
N LEU A 458 21.00 4.40 -8.61
CA LEU A 458 21.60 3.74 -7.45
C LEU A 458 21.64 4.70 -6.26
N MET A 459 21.08 4.25 -5.14
CA MET A 459 21.12 4.96 -3.86
C MET A 459 21.49 3.96 -2.77
N LEU A 460 22.63 4.16 -2.12
CA LEU A 460 23.18 3.21 -1.14
C LEU A 460 23.03 3.69 0.31
N ASN A 461 22.89 5.00 0.52
CA ASN A 461 22.82 5.67 1.81
C ASN A 461 21.37 5.90 2.31
N TRP A 462 20.43 5.07 1.89
CA TRP A 462 19.02 5.19 2.28
C TRP A 462 18.81 4.64 3.70
N GLN A 463 17.93 5.30 4.46
CA GLN A 463 17.60 4.91 5.84
C GLN A 463 16.32 4.08 5.93
N ASN A 464 15.34 4.36 5.08
CA ASN A 464 14.05 3.66 5.00
C ASN A 464 13.77 3.24 3.55
N SER A 465 13.25 2.02 3.33
CA SER A 465 12.95 1.46 2.00
C SER A 465 12.05 2.38 1.17
N ASN A 466 11.16 3.12 1.82
CA ASN A 466 10.31 4.14 1.19
C ASN A 466 11.10 5.21 0.42
N GLN A 467 12.32 5.57 0.85
CA GLN A 467 13.15 6.53 0.11
C GLN A 467 13.55 6.01 -1.29
N LEU A 468 13.64 4.68 -1.45
CA LEU A 468 13.96 4.03 -2.72
C LEU A 468 12.77 4.01 -3.68
N PHE A 469 11.54 4.14 -3.18
CA PHE A 469 10.32 4.06 -3.99
C PHE A 469 10.05 5.35 -4.76
N GLY A 470 10.37 6.50 -4.14
CA GLY A 470 10.18 7.83 -4.72
C GLY A 470 11.31 8.30 -5.64
N ARG A 471 12.30 7.46 -5.97
CA ARG A 471 13.44 7.86 -6.80
C ARG A 471 13.15 7.70 -8.29
N GLY A 472 13.57 8.69 -9.08
CA GLY A 472 13.45 8.66 -10.54
C GLY A 472 12.41 9.64 -11.07
N ALA A 473 11.52 9.16 -11.94
CA ALA A 473 10.37 9.92 -12.43
C ALA A 473 9.45 10.29 -11.26
N GLY A 474 8.71 11.39 -11.37
CA GLY A 474 7.76 11.78 -10.32
C GLY A 474 6.72 10.69 -10.08
N GLN A 475 6.29 10.51 -8.83
CA GLN A 475 5.30 9.48 -8.46
C GLN A 475 4.05 9.53 -9.35
N TRP A 476 3.63 10.73 -9.75
CA TRP A 476 2.51 10.96 -10.67
C TRP A 476 2.75 10.46 -12.11
N LEU A 477 3.98 10.52 -12.61
CA LEU A 477 4.31 9.96 -13.93
C LEU A 477 4.29 8.44 -13.89
N ILE A 478 4.79 7.83 -12.80
CA ILE A 478 4.73 6.38 -12.62
C ILE A 478 3.26 5.93 -12.48
N ALA A 479 2.48 6.59 -11.62
CA ALA A 479 1.06 6.33 -11.46
C ALA A 479 0.28 6.53 -12.77
N GLY A 480 0.51 7.64 -13.48
CA GLY A 480 -0.11 7.94 -14.76
C GLY A 480 0.28 6.92 -15.85
N SER A 481 1.52 6.42 -15.85
CA SER A 481 1.93 5.36 -16.76
C SER A 481 1.22 4.03 -16.48
N ILE A 482 1.07 3.65 -15.21
CA ILE A 482 0.34 2.44 -14.80
C ILE A 482 -1.12 2.57 -15.23
N ILE A 483 -1.79 3.67 -14.86
CA ILE A 483 -3.17 3.94 -15.23
C ILE A 483 -3.34 3.94 -16.76
N GLY A 484 -2.46 4.61 -17.49
CA GLY A 484 -2.47 4.63 -18.95
C GLY A 484 -2.33 3.24 -19.57
N THR A 485 -1.39 2.42 -19.07
CA THR A 485 -1.25 1.03 -19.53
C THR A 485 -2.47 0.18 -19.22
N MET A 486 -3.14 0.44 -18.09
CA MET A 486 -4.35 -0.29 -17.70
C MET A 486 -5.55 0.09 -18.56
N PHE A 487 -5.76 1.37 -18.84
CA PHE A 487 -6.83 1.81 -19.75
C PHE A 487 -6.60 1.29 -21.17
N LEU A 488 -5.39 1.44 -21.71
CA LEU A 488 -5.05 0.91 -23.03
C LEU A 488 -5.20 -0.61 -23.07
N GLY A 489 -4.73 -1.31 -22.05
CA GLY A 489 -4.87 -2.76 -21.92
C GLY A 489 -6.34 -3.20 -21.89
N ALA A 490 -7.18 -2.51 -21.12
CA ALA A 490 -8.62 -2.78 -21.05
C ALA A 490 -9.30 -2.55 -22.40
N ILE A 491 -8.98 -1.46 -23.11
CA ILE A 491 -9.50 -1.19 -24.46
C ILE A 491 -9.11 -2.32 -25.42
N ILE A 492 -7.83 -2.71 -25.45
CA ILE A 492 -7.36 -3.79 -26.33
C ILE A 492 -8.08 -5.10 -25.99
N LEU A 493 -8.28 -5.39 -24.70
CA LEU A 493 -8.97 -6.60 -24.24
C LEU A 493 -10.44 -6.60 -24.68
N VAL A 494 -11.16 -5.49 -24.51
CA VAL A 494 -12.57 -5.34 -24.96
C VAL A 494 -12.68 -5.45 -26.48
N VAL A 495 -11.83 -4.75 -27.24
CA VAL A 495 -11.79 -4.83 -28.71
C VAL A 495 -11.51 -6.26 -29.16
N SER A 496 -10.60 -6.95 -28.50
CA SER A 496 -10.28 -8.36 -28.81
C SER A 496 -11.47 -9.28 -28.59
N ILE A 497 -12.25 -9.07 -27.53
CA ILE A 497 -13.48 -9.84 -27.27
C ILE A 497 -14.53 -9.58 -28.36
N ILE A 498 -14.72 -8.32 -28.76
CA ILE A 498 -15.66 -7.95 -29.84
C ILE A 498 -15.23 -8.57 -31.18
N LEU A 499 -13.94 -8.49 -31.52
CA LEU A 499 -13.39 -9.10 -32.75
C LEU A 499 -13.51 -10.63 -32.73
N ALA A 500 -13.35 -11.26 -31.57
CA ALA A 500 -13.52 -12.71 -31.43
C ALA A 500 -14.95 -13.15 -31.76
N GLY A 501 -15.95 -12.31 -31.47
CA GLY A 501 -17.35 -12.56 -31.82
C GLY A 501 -17.67 -12.36 -33.31
N THR A 502 -16.85 -11.63 -34.07
CA THR A 502 -17.12 -11.29 -35.49
C THR A 502 -16.29 -12.11 -36.47
N ILE A 503 -14.98 -12.26 -36.22
CA ILE A 503 -14.02 -12.91 -37.12
C ILE A 503 -13.70 -14.34 -36.64
N GLY A 504 -14.04 -14.67 -35.39
CA GLY A 504 -13.79 -15.96 -34.75
C GLY A 504 -12.64 -15.90 -33.75
N ALA A 505 -12.87 -16.49 -32.58
CA ALA A 505 -11.96 -16.42 -31.43
C ALA A 505 -10.56 -16.98 -31.71
N ALA A 506 -10.45 -18.08 -32.46
CA ALA A 506 -9.17 -18.72 -32.75
C ALA A 506 -8.23 -17.84 -33.59
N TYR A 507 -8.76 -17.11 -34.59
CA TYR A 507 -7.97 -16.20 -35.43
C TYR A 507 -7.46 -15.01 -34.62
N VAL A 508 -8.34 -14.38 -33.83
CA VAL A 508 -7.97 -13.26 -32.96
C VAL A 508 -6.94 -13.70 -31.92
N SER A 509 -7.15 -14.85 -31.28
CA SER A 509 -6.19 -15.41 -30.32
C SER A 509 -4.82 -15.70 -30.93
N SER A 510 -4.78 -16.28 -32.13
CA SER A 510 -3.52 -16.58 -32.83
C SER A 510 -2.78 -15.30 -33.22
N ALA A 511 -3.51 -14.29 -33.70
CA ALA A 511 -2.95 -12.99 -34.03
C ALA A 511 -2.37 -12.29 -32.78
N LEU A 512 -3.12 -12.27 -31.67
CA LEU A 512 -2.68 -11.69 -30.40
C LEU A 512 -1.44 -12.41 -29.85
N MET A 513 -1.44 -13.74 -29.86
CA MET A 513 -0.30 -14.52 -29.40
C MET A 513 0.96 -14.21 -30.21
N THR A 514 0.84 -14.18 -31.54
CA THR A 514 1.96 -13.87 -32.43
C THR A 514 2.47 -12.47 -32.16
N LEU A 515 1.57 -11.48 -32.08
CA LEU A 515 1.92 -10.09 -31.79
C LEU A 515 2.65 -9.95 -30.45
N LEU A 516 2.11 -10.55 -29.38
CA LEU A 516 2.69 -10.48 -28.04
C LEU A 516 4.06 -11.12 -27.98
N PHE A 517 4.28 -12.27 -28.63
CA PHE A 517 5.59 -12.92 -28.67
C PHE A 517 6.60 -12.12 -29.49
N VAL A 518 6.22 -11.59 -30.66
CA VAL A 518 7.11 -10.76 -31.49
C VAL A 518 7.52 -9.50 -30.74
N LEU A 519 6.57 -8.79 -30.13
CA LEU A 519 6.86 -7.59 -29.33
C LEU A 519 7.70 -7.91 -28.11
N SER A 520 7.41 -9.02 -27.42
CA SER A 520 8.19 -9.48 -26.26
C SER A 520 9.63 -9.84 -26.64
N ALA A 521 9.82 -10.53 -27.77
CA ALA A 521 11.14 -10.88 -28.28
C ALA A 521 11.93 -9.64 -28.71
N ALA A 522 11.30 -8.71 -29.43
CA ALA A 522 11.92 -7.44 -29.81
C ALA A 522 12.35 -6.63 -28.57
N LEU A 523 11.48 -6.54 -27.56
CA LEU A 523 11.79 -5.86 -26.31
C LEU A 523 12.90 -6.56 -25.54
N GLN A 524 12.90 -7.90 -25.48
CA GLN A 524 13.96 -8.67 -24.83
C GLN A 524 15.32 -8.47 -25.52
N LEU A 525 15.35 -8.45 -26.86
CA LEU A 525 16.56 -8.17 -27.63
C LEU A 525 17.09 -6.75 -27.37
N TYR A 526 16.20 -5.77 -27.31
CA TYR A 526 16.54 -4.41 -26.95
C TYR A 526 17.15 -4.33 -25.54
N ILE A 527 16.50 -4.95 -24.53
CA ILE A 527 17.00 -4.99 -23.16
C ILE A 527 18.36 -5.69 -23.10
N TYR A 528 18.53 -6.82 -23.79
CA TYR A 528 19.80 -7.54 -23.81
C TYR A 528 20.95 -6.68 -24.33
N LYS A 529 20.77 -6.03 -25.49
CA LYS A 529 21.80 -5.16 -26.09
C LYS A 529 22.05 -3.89 -25.27
N ALA A 530 20.98 -3.26 -24.77
CA ALA A 530 21.06 -1.99 -24.05
C ALA A 530 21.64 -2.16 -22.64
N TYR A 531 21.36 -3.29 -21.99
CA TYR A 531 21.62 -3.49 -20.57
C TYR A 531 22.57 -4.67 -20.30
N TRP A 532 22.13 -5.90 -20.51
CA TRP A 532 22.85 -7.11 -20.08
C TRP A 532 24.22 -7.28 -20.74
N GLN A 533 24.35 -6.92 -22.01
CA GLN A 533 25.61 -7.00 -22.75
C GLN A 533 26.64 -5.98 -22.26
N LYS A 534 26.20 -4.80 -21.79
CA LYS A 534 27.06 -3.69 -21.34
C LYS A 534 27.56 -3.81 -19.90
N LEU A 535 27.11 -4.83 -19.15
CA LEU A 535 27.58 -5.09 -17.80
C LEU A 535 29.06 -5.49 -17.82
N LYS A 536 29.87 -4.79 -17.02
CA LYS A 536 31.28 -5.07 -16.77
C LYS A 536 31.45 -5.92 -15.52
#